data_AF-A0A4D8S3E9-F1
#
_entry.id   AF-A0A4D8S3E9-F1
#
_cell.length_a   1.000
_cell.length_b   1.000
_cell.length_c   1.000
_cell.angle_alpha   90.00
_cell.angle_beta   90.00
_cell.angle_gamma   90.00
#
_symmetry.space_group_name_H-M   'P 1'
#
loop_
_entity.id
_entity.type
_entity.pdbx_description
1 polymer ?
#
loop_
_entity_poly.entity_id
_entity_poly.type
_entity_poly.pdbx_seq_one_letter_code
_entity_poly.pdbx_strand_id
1 'polypeptide(L)'
;MDQYNYLLSKFILQFAKESDDEVIALSFLLSSVIRLALAIMDILDPEIELREDVVKLIEESGLYTIFSDILDEMFSLVSNGKTERIAEIVNRLDNIFAKYSDLDANNIQHSQL
;
A
#
# COMPACT_ATOMS: atom_id res chain seq x y z
N MET A 1 -1.44 -2.44 -14.27
CA MET A 1 -1.27 -2.73 -12.84
C MET A 1 -0.69 -4.11 -12.72
N ASP A 2 0.46 -4.24 -12.07
CA ASP A 2 1.12 -5.54 -11.85
C ASP A 2 0.22 -6.39 -10.94
N GLN A 3 -0.40 -7.43 -11.49
CA GLN A 3 -1.29 -8.32 -10.74
C GLN A 3 -0.56 -9.11 -9.66
N TYR A 4 0.72 -9.45 -9.86
CA TYR A 4 1.50 -10.17 -8.87
C TYR A 4 1.78 -9.29 -7.66
N ASN A 5 2.30 -8.07 -7.87
CA ASN A 5 2.57 -7.14 -6.78
C ASN A 5 1.27 -6.72 -6.06
N TYR A 6 0.16 -6.55 -6.80
CA TYR A 6 -1.14 -6.25 -6.21
C TYR A 6 -1.65 -7.38 -5.30
N LEU A 7 -1.72 -8.62 -5.81
CA LEU A 7 -2.21 -9.76 -5.02
C LEU A 7 -1.31 -10.04 -3.80
N LEU A 8 0.00 -9.93 -3.99
CA LEU A 8 0.94 -10.11 -2.89
C LEU A 8 0.83 -9.00 -1.84
N SER A 9 0.61 -7.74 -2.25
CA SER A 9 0.38 -6.64 -1.31
C SER A 9 -0.88 -6.85 -0.47
N LYS A 10 -1.97 -7.36 -1.05
CA LYS A 10 -3.20 -7.75 -0.32
C LYS A 10 -2.94 -8.87 0.68
N PHE A 11 -2.24 -9.91 0.26
CA PHE A 11 -1.93 -11.05 1.13
C PHE A 11 -1.07 -10.63 2.33
N ILE A 12 -0.09 -9.74 2.11
CA ILE A 12 0.73 -9.19 3.19
C ILE A 12 -0.10 -8.30 4.13
N LEU A 13 -1.04 -7.50 3.61
CA LEU A 13 -1.94 -6.74 4.47
C LEU A 13 -2.76 -7.65 5.38
N GLN A 14 -3.18 -8.82 4.88
CA GLN A 14 -3.89 -9.80 5.71
C GLN A 14 -3.02 -10.28 6.88
N PHE A 15 -1.74 -10.54 6.66
CA PHE A 15 -0.82 -10.88 7.75
C PHE A 15 -0.63 -9.76 8.76
N ALA A 16 -0.66 -8.50 8.32
CA ALA A 16 -0.64 -7.37 9.26
C ALA A 16 -1.88 -7.35 10.17
N LYS A 17 -3.06 -7.64 9.62
CA LYS A 17 -4.33 -7.68 10.36
C LYS A 17 -4.43 -8.82 11.37
N GLU A 18 -3.81 -9.94 11.05
CA GLU A 18 -3.81 -11.15 11.89
C GLU A 18 -2.67 -11.18 12.91
N SER A 19 -1.78 -10.19 12.89
CA SER A 19 -0.64 -10.15 13.79
C SER A 19 -1.00 -9.57 15.15
N ASP A 20 -0.71 -10.33 16.21
CA ASP A 20 -0.80 -9.87 17.59
C ASP A 20 0.45 -9.10 18.07
N ASP A 21 1.46 -8.95 17.20
CA ASP A 21 2.74 -8.29 17.51
C ASP A 21 2.86 -6.99 16.69
N GLU A 22 3.00 -5.86 17.38
CA GLU A 22 3.04 -4.54 16.75
C GLU A 22 4.23 -4.37 15.79
N VAL A 23 5.39 -4.97 16.10
CA VAL A 23 6.58 -4.90 15.24
C VAL A 23 6.32 -5.65 13.94
N ILE A 24 5.76 -6.86 14.05
CA ILE A 24 5.42 -7.69 12.90
C ILE A 24 4.31 -7.04 12.07
N ALA A 25 3.26 -6.53 12.71
CA ALA A 25 2.15 -5.83 12.05
C ALA A 25 2.66 -4.62 11.25
N LEU A 26 3.47 -3.75 11.85
CA LEU A 26 4.05 -2.58 11.17
C LEU A 26 4.97 -2.99 10.01
N SER A 27 5.76 -4.06 10.18
CA SER A 27 6.63 -4.57 9.12
C SER A 27 5.83 -5.06 7.90
N PHE A 28 4.73 -5.77 8.15
CA PHE A 28 3.82 -6.19 7.08
C PHE A 28 3.08 -5.02 6.44
N LEU A 29 2.61 -4.04 7.22
CA LEU A 29 1.99 -2.83 6.68
C LEU A 29 2.95 -2.09 5.72
N LEU A 30 4.20 -1.88 6.15
CA LEU A 30 5.22 -1.23 5.32
C LEU A 30 5.45 -2.00 4.01
N SER A 31 5.57 -3.33 4.09
CA SER A 31 5.77 -4.18 2.91
C SER A 31 4.56 -4.17 1.97
N SER A 32 3.33 -4.16 2.52
CA SER A 32 2.11 -4.06 1.72
C SER A 32 2.06 -2.74 0.94
N VAL A 33 2.34 -1.61 1.59
CA VAL A 33 2.37 -0.28 0.95
C VAL A 33 3.39 -0.24 -0.18
N ILE A 34 4.62 -0.72 0.04
CA ILE A 34 5.67 -0.73 -0.98
C ILE A 34 5.25 -1.56 -2.20
N ARG A 35 4.66 -2.74 -1.99
CA ARG A 35 4.21 -3.58 -3.10
C ARG A 35 3.01 -3.01 -3.84
N LEU A 36 2.07 -2.40 -3.14
CA LEU A 36 0.95 -1.73 -3.79
C LEU A 36 1.42 -0.54 -4.61
N ALA A 37 2.39 0.24 -4.10
CA ALA A 37 3.03 1.29 -4.87
C ALA A 37 3.68 0.73 -6.15
N LEU A 38 4.45 -0.37 -6.06
CA LEU A 38 5.03 -1.03 -7.23
C LEU A 38 3.96 -1.48 -8.23
N ALA A 39 2.84 -2.04 -7.76
CA ALA A 39 1.74 -2.46 -8.61
C ALA A 39 1.09 -1.30 -9.37
N ILE A 40 0.95 -0.15 -8.71
CA ILE A 40 0.46 1.10 -9.31
C ILE A 40 1.48 1.67 -10.28
N MET A 41 2.78 1.63 -9.94
CA MET A 41 3.86 2.14 -10.77
C MET A 41 4.05 1.33 -12.07
N ASP A 42 3.74 0.03 -12.07
CA ASP A 42 3.74 -0.82 -13.28
C ASP A 42 2.66 -0.43 -14.32
N ILE A 43 1.90 0.64 -14.08
CA ILE A 43 1.15 1.33 -15.13
C ILE A 43 2.10 2.08 -16.09
N LEU A 44 3.35 2.34 -15.69
CA LEU A 44 4.33 3.16 -16.39
C LEU A 44 5.61 2.35 -16.64
N ASP A 45 6.01 2.27 -17.91
CA ASP A 45 7.11 1.47 -18.46
C ASP A 45 8.39 1.47 -17.58
N PRO A 46 8.98 0.30 -17.26
CA PRO A 46 10.14 0.13 -16.38
C PRO A 46 11.47 0.77 -16.84
N GLU A 47 11.48 1.57 -17.92
CA GLU A 47 12.62 2.46 -18.21
C GLU A 47 12.51 3.73 -17.34
N ILE A 48 13.14 3.57 -16.17
CA ILE A 48 13.18 4.43 -14.98
C ILE A 48 13.69 5.84 -15.32
N GLU A 49 12.76 6.78 -15.41
CA GLU A 49 12.91 8.09 -14.78
C GLU A 49 11.76 8.25 -13.79
N LEU A 50 12.02 8.87 -12.63
CA LEU A 50 10.98 9.35 -11.72
C LEU A 50 10.16 10.43 -12.45
N ARG A 51 9.30 10.00 -13.37
CA ARG A 51 8.42 10.89 -14.10
C ARG A 51 7.44 11.48 -13.08
N GLU A 52 7.21 12.79 -13.19
CA GLU A 52 6.38 13.53 -12.24
C GLU A 52 4.94 12.98 -12.14
N ASP A 53 4.46 12.30 -13.17
CA ASP A 53 3.17 11.63 -13.21
C ASP A 53 3.10 10.42 -12.27
N VAL A 54 4.17 9.63 -12.14
CA VAL A 54 4.28 8.52 -11.17
C VAL A 54 4.18 9.06 -9.75
N VAL A 55 4.95 10.11 -9.46
CA VAL A 55 5.00 10.71 -8.12
C VAL A 55 3.63 11.28 -7.76
N LYS A 56 3.00 12.03 -8.68
CA LYS A 56 1.63 12.53 -8.50
C LYS A 56 0.62 11.41 -8.28
N LEU A 57 0.71 10.31 -9.04
CA LEU A 57 -0.21 9.19 -8.88
C LEU A 57 -0.08 8.55 -7.49
N ILE A 58 1.14 8.42 -6.97
CA ILE A 58 1.38 7.92 -5.60
C ILE A 58 0.90 8.91 -4.54
N GLU A 59 1.11 10.22 -4.73
CA GLU A 59 0.59 11.24 -3.82
C GLU A 59 -0.95 11.24 -3.79
N GLU A 60 -1.61 11.24 -4.96
CA GLU A 60 -3.07 11.20 -5.12
C GLU A 60 -3.70 9.88 -4.65
N SER A 61 -2.91 8.80 -4.57
CA SER A 61 -3.36 7.53 -4.02
C SER A 61 -3.52 7.57 -2.49
N GLY A 62 -2.83 8.48 -1.81
CA GLY A 62 -2.74 8.53 -0.34
C GLY A 62 -1.71 7.55 0.25
N LEU A 63 -1.00 6.75 -0.57
CA LEU A 63 0.00 5.79 -0.10
C LEU A 63 1.19 6.46 0.58
N TYR A 64 1.60 7.64 0.11
CA TYR A 64 2.69 8.38 0.75
C TYR A 64 2.37 8.73 2.21
N THR A 65 1.14 9.18 2.48
CA THR A 65 0.71 9.52 3.85
C THR A 65 0.68 8.26 4.72
N ILE A 66 0.16 7.14 4.21
CA ILE A 66 0.16 5.87 4.95
C ILE A 66 1.59 5.39 5.23
N PHE A 67 2.49 5.50 4.26
CA PHE A 67 3.89 5.17 4.44
C PHE A 67 4.52 5.99 5.56
N SER A 68 4.30 7.31 5.58
CA SER A 68 4.78 8.20 6.64
C SER A 68 4.21 7.83 8.00
N ASP A 69 2.90 7.56 8.09
CA ASP A 69 2.26 7.19 9.35
C ASP A 69 2.81 5.87 9.91
N ILE A 70 3.12 4.89 9.05
CA ILE A 70 3.76 3.63 9.47
C ILE A 70 5.13 3.91 10.07
N LEU A 71 5.94 4.78 9.44
CA LEU A 71 7.26 5.14 9.98
C LEU A 71 7.14 5.84 11.34
N ASP A 72 6.16 6.74 11.50
CA ASP A 72 5.90 7.41 12.77
C ASP A 72 5.49 6.41 13.87
N GLU A 73 4.69 5.40 13.55
CA GLU A 73 4.37 4.32 14.49
C GLU A 73 5.58 3.45 14.82
N MET A 74 6.44 3.16 13.85
CA MET A 74 7.70 2.44 14.11
C MET A 74 8.61 3.24 15.05
N PHE A 75 8.74 4.55 14.84
CA PHE A 75 9.49 5.43 15.74
C PHE A 75 8.85 5.53 17.12
N SER A 76 7.51 5.59 17.18
CA SER A 76 6.76 5.62 18.45
C SER A 76 6.93 4.32 19.22
N LEU A 77 6.93 3.17 18.55
CA LEU A 77 7.19 1.87 19.15
C LEU A 77 8.61 1.80 19.72
N VAL A 78 9.62 2.28 18.98
CA VAL A 78 11.01 2.33 19.46
C VAL A 78 11.19 3.29 20.64
N SER A 79 10.53 4.45 20.60
CA SER A 79 10.74 5.51 21.61
C SER A 79 9.90 5.30 22.87
N ASN A 80 8.67 4.82 22.71
CA ASN A 80 7.65 4.80 23.75
C ASN A 80 7.14 3.38 24.08
N GLY A 81 7.53 2.36 23.31
CA GLY A 81 7.14 0.96 23.53
C GLY A 81 5.68 0.63 23.21
N LYS A 82 4.98 1.50 22.47
CA LYS A 82 3.58 1.29 22.06
C LYS A 82 3.26 1.97 20.73
N THR A 83 2.23 1.47 20.07
CA THR A 83 1.58 2.08 18.90
C THR A 83 0.17 2.54 19.23
N GLU A 84 -0.36 3.51 18.49
CA GLU A 84 -1.72 4.05 18.71
C GLU A 84 -2.60 4.00 17.46
N ARG A 85 -1.99 3.95 16.27
CA ARG A 85 -2.71 4.18 15.00
C ARG A 85 -2.75 3.00 14.04
N ILE A 86 -2.24 1.82 14.42
CA ILE A 86 -2.22 0.64 13.53
C ILE A 86 -3.59 0.35 12.90
N ALA A 87 -4.66 0.34 13.70
CA ALA A 87 -6.01 0.06 13.19
C ALA A 87 -6.52 1.12 12.20
N GLU A 88 -6.17 2.40 12.42
CA GLU A 88 -6.51 3.48 11.50
C GLU A 88 -5.75 3.33 10.17
N ILE A 89 -4.44 3.03 10.26
CA ILE A 89 -3.56 2.80 9.11
C ILE A 89 -4.09 1.63 8.26
N VAL A 90 -4.46 0.52 8.90
CA VAL A 90 -5.08 -0.64 8.24
C VAL A 90 -6.34 -0.23 7.48
N ASN A 91 -7.27 0.47 8.14
CA ASN A 91 -8.54 0.89 7.52
C ASN A 91 -8.31 1.83 6.32
N ARG A 92 -7.36 2.76 6.45
CA ARG A 92 -7.00 3.67 5.35
C ARG A 92 -6.38 2.90 4.17
N LEU A 93 -5.53 1.91 4.45
CA LEU A 93 -4.94 1.08 3.42
C LEU A 93 -5.98 0.19 2.73
N ASP A 94 -6.96 -0.35 3.46
CA ASP A 94 -8.10 -1.08 2.90
C ASP A 94 -8.93 -0.23 1.93
N ASN A 95 -9.16 1.04 2.27
CA ASN A 95 -9.88 1.96 1.39
C ASN A 95 -9.12 2.22 0.09
N ILE A 96 -7.78 2.29 0.15
CA ILE A 96 -6.96 2.38 -1.07
C ILE A 96 -7.12 1.08 -1.89
N PHE A 97 -7.02 -0.09 -1.27
CA PHE A 97 -7.20 -1.36 -1.97
C PHE A 97 -8.57 -1.48 -2.68
N ALA A 98 -9.64 -0.98 -2.05
CA ALA A 98 -10.98 -0.95 -2.64
C ALA A 98 -11.03 -0.03 -3.89
N LYS A 99 -10.44 1.17 -3.81
CA LYS A 99 -10.34 2.10 -4.96
C LYS A 99 -9.65 1.45 -6.17
N TYR A 100 -8.60 0.67 -5.93
CA TYR A 100 -7.84 0.02 -7.01
C TYR A 100 -8.40 -1.33 -7.46
N SER A 101 -9.26 -2.00 -6.67
CA SER A 101 -10.01 -3.17 -7.18
C SER A 101 -11.04 -2.81 -8.24
N ASP A 102 -11.67 -1.64 -8.10
CA ASP A 102 -12.67 -1.16 -9.07
C ASP A 102 -12.03 -0.75 -10.40
N LEU A 103 -10.77 -0.29 -10.38
CA LEU A 103 -9.99 0.02 -11.57
C LEU A 103 -9.60 -1.24 -12.36
N ASP A 104 -9.27 -2.34 -11.68
CA ASP A 104 -8.95 -3.63 -12.33
C ASP A 104 -10.22 -4.24 -12.98
N ALA A 105 -11.37 -4.18 -12.30
CA ALA A 105 -12.65 -4.67 -12.83
C ALA A 105 -13.13 -3.94 -14.10
N ASN A 106 -12.89 -2.63 -14.19
CA ASN A 106 -13.27 -1.82 -15.35
C ASN A 106 -12.29 -1.96 -16.53
N ASN A 107 -10.99 -2.18 -16.28
CA ASN A 107 -10.01 -2.43 -17.35
C ASN A 107 -10.20 -3.80 -18.02
N ILE A 108 -10.70 -4.81 -17.30
CA ILE A 108 -11.03 -6.13 -17.86
C ILE A 108 -12.25 -6.06 -18.82
N GLN A 109 -13.20 -5.16 -18.60
CA GLN A 109 -14.35 -4.99 -19.52
C GLN A 109 -13.98 -4.29 -20.84
N HIS A 110 -12.98 -3.40 -20.82
CA HIS A 110 -12.57 -2.66 -22.01
C HIS A 110 -11.57 -3.41 -22.91
N SER A 111 -10.99 -4.53 -22.46
CA SER A 111 -10.10 -5.36 -23.28
C SER A 111 -10.81 -6.51 -24.03
N GLN A 112 -12.15 -6.61 -23.90
CA GLN A 112 -12.98 -7.64 -24.56
C GLN A 112 -13.86 -7.07 -25.69
N LEU A 113 -13.64 -5.81 -26.09
CA LEU A 113 -14.26 -5.14 -27.24
C LEU A 113 -13.19 -4.80 -28.29
#